data_AF-A0AAU0U3I9-F1
#
_entry.id   AF-A0AAU0U3I9-F1
#
_cell.length_a   1.000
_cell.length_b   1.000
_cell.length_c   1.000
_cell.angle_alpha   90.00
_cell.angle_beta   90.00
_cell.angle_gamma   90.00
#
_symmetry.space_group_name_H-M   'P 1'
#
loop_
_entity.id
_entity.type
_entity.pdbx_description
1 polymer ?
#
loop_
_entity_poly.entity_id
_entity_poly.type
_entity_poly.pdbx_seq_one_letter_code
_entity_poly.pdbx_strand_id
1 'polypeptide(L)'
;MKMLKSTLAVLTATAILGVSSFAQAGATLDAIQKKGFIQCGVSDGLPGFSVPDSKGVIQGIDADFCRAVAAAVFGDATKVKFSQLNAKERFTALQSGEIDILSRNTTWTSSRDASMGLVFPGFVTYYDGVGFLANTKLGVKSAKELDGATICIQAGTTTELNVSDYFRANNLKYTPITFDTSDESAKSLESGRCDVLTSDKSQLYAQRSKLASPKDYVVLPETISKEPLGPVVRKGDEDWMEIVRWTGFALLNTEEAGVTSKNVMDLVKNGKNPDVARLLGVDGEYGKDLKLPKDWVVKIVSQVGNYGEIFEKNLGKGTALAIDRGMNALWTNGGIQYAPPVR
;
A
#
# COMPACT_ATOMS: atom_id res chain seq x y z
N MET A 1 62.55 40.59 46.94
CA MET A 1 61.50 41.13 47.82
C MET A 1 60.29 41.47 46.96
N LYS A 2 59.16 40.77 47.15
CA LYS A 2 57.75 41.08 46.74
C LYS A 2 57.48 41.39 45.26
N MET A 3 56.92 40.47 44.45
CA MET A 3 55.47 40.24 44.19
C MET A 3 54.59 41.50 44.01
N LEU A 4 53.95 41.65 42.83
CA LEU A 4 52.48 41.70 42.59
C LEU A 4 52.22 42.07 41.09
N LYS A 5 51.64 41.16 40.29
CA LYS A 5 50.24 41.14 39.77
C LYS A 5 49.79 42.36 38.93
N SER A 6 49.50 42.15 37.63
CA SER A 6 48.15 42.27 37.03
C SER A 6 48.24 42.16 35.48
N THR A 7 47.79 41.07 34.87
CA THR A 7 46.54 40.93 34.09
C THR A 7 46.33 41.99 32.99
N LEU A 8 46.54 41.62 31.72
CA LEU A 8 45.87 42.24 30.58
C LEU A 8 45.36 41.16 29.62
N ALA A 9 44.08 41.28 29.30
CA ALA A 9 43.23 40.25 28.72
C ALA A 9 43.49 39.99 27.24
N VAL A 10 43.56 38.71 26.87
CA VAL A 10 43.37 38.26 25.48
C VAL A 10 41.87 38.00 25.31
N LEU A 11 41.20 38.82 24.49
CA LEU A 11 39.85 38.52 23.99
C LEU A 11 39.96 37.34 23.01
N THR A 12 39.76 36.12 23.49
CA THR A 12 39.35 35.00 22.64
C THR A 12 37.84 35.08 22.45
N ALA A 13 37.40 35.68 21.34
CA ALA A 13 36.03 35.53 20.88
C ALA A 13 35.87 34.12 20.29
N THR A 14 35.61 33.14 21.15
CA THR A 14 35.20 31.80 20.71
C THR A 14 33.75 31.90 20.24
N ALA A 15 33.56 32.12 18.94
CA ALA A 15 32.27 31.96 18.31
C ALA A 15 31.90 30.47 18.37
N ILE A 16 31.14 30.09 19.40
CA ILE A 16 30.44 28.81 19.46
C ILE A 16 29.37 28.89 18.38
N LEU A 17 29.71 28.42 17.18
CA LEU A 17 28.71 28.03 16.18
C LEU A 17 27.96 26.85 16.79
N GLY A 18 26.84 27.15 17.45
CA GLY A 18 25.81 26.17 17.74
C GLY A 18 25.31 25.66 16.39
N VAL A 19 25.87 24.53 15.94
CA VAL A 19 25.32 23.77 14.82
C VAL A 19 24.04 23.15 15.36
N SER A 20 22.95 23.90 15.30
CA SER A 20 21.62 23.33 15.34
C SER A 20 21.54 22.37 14.15
N SER A 21 21.70 21.08 14.41
CA SER A 21 21.39 20.02 13.48
C SER A 21 19.90 20.07 13.17
N PHE A 22 19.52 20.94 12.24
CA PHE A 22 18.27 20.79 11.51
C PHE A 22 18.39 19.44 10.81
N ALA A 23 17.57 18.48 11.23
CA ALA A 23 17.42 17.23 10.52
C ALA A 23 16.93 17.60 9.11
N GLN A 24 17.85 17.64 8.15
CA GLN A 24 17.53 17.97 6.77
C GLN A 24 16.72 16.81 6.22
N ALA A 25 15.49 17.07 5.79
CA ALA A 25 14.61 16.06 5.22
C ALA A 25 15.21 15.47 3.94
N GLY A 26 14.85 14.22 3.63
CA GLY A 26 15.21 13.58 2.37
C GLY A 26 14.65 14.35 1.18
N ALA A 27 15.30 14.22 0.02
CA ALA A 27 14.98 15.01 -1.17
C ALA A 27 13.51 14.86 -1.60
N THR A 28 12.89 13.69 -1.39
CA THR A 28 11.48 13.45 -1.73
C THR A 28 10.54 14.19 -0.76
N LEU A 29 10.79 14.12 0.55
CA LEU A 29 9.95 14.81 1.54
C LEU A 29 10.03 16.33 1.36
N ASP A 30 11.22 16.88 1.12
CA ASP A 30 11.41 18.30 0.81
C ASP A 30 10.63 18.73 -0.44
N ALA A 31 10.71 17.93 -1.51
CA ALA A 31 9.97 18.19 -2.74
C ALA A 31 8.44 18.11 -2.53
N ILE A 32 7.96 17.14 -1.74
CA ILE A 32 6.55 16.98 -1.36
C ILE A 32 6.07 18.19 -0.56
N GLN A 33 6.82 18.61 0.46
CA GLN A 33 6.47 19.77 1.28
C GLN A 33 6.44 21.05 0.44
N LYS A 34 7.43 21.24 -0.44
CA LYS A 34 7.50 22.40 -1.34
C LYS A 34 6.33 22.44 -2.34
N LYS A 35 5.94 21.29 -2.91
CA LYS A 35 4.80 21.24 -3.87
C LYS A 35 3.43 21.18 -3.19
N GLY A 36 3.38 20.84 -1.90
CA GLY A 36 2.20 20.90 -1.05
C GLY A 36 1.20 19.76 -1.23
N PHE A 37 1.59 18.65 -1.86
CA PHE A 37 0.78 17.43 -1.98
C PHE A 37 1.67 16.22 -2.28
N ILE A 38 1.18 15.01 -1.99
CA ILE A 38 1.78 13.75 -2.46
C ILE A 38 1.19 13.40 -3.82
N GLN A 39 2.03 13.06 -4.79
CA GLN A 39 1.61 12.44 -6.04
C GLN A 39 1.67 10.92 -5.89
N CYS A 40 0.51 10.25 -5.83
CA CYS A 40 0.41 8.81 -5.65
C CYS A 40 0.05 8.11 -6.97
N GLY A 41 0.84 7.13 -7.37
CA GLY A 41 0.48 6.21 -8.45
C GLY A 41 -0.48 5.14 -7.95
N VAL A 42 -1.61 4.98 -8.62
CA VAL A 42 -2.69 4.02 -8.30
C VAL A 42 -3.12 3.25 -9.55
N SER A 43 -4.03 2.28 -9.40
CA SER A 43 -4.51 1.48 -10.53
C SER A 43 -5.44 2.28 -11.43
N ASP A 44 -5.57 1.80 -12.66
CA ASP A 44 -6.40 2.36 -13.73
C ASP A 44 -7.90 2.09 -13.56
N GLY A 45 -8.33 1.38 -12.50
CA GLY A 45 -9.75 1.17 -12.23
C GLY A 45 -10.07 -0.19 -11.62
N LEU A 46 -9.51 -0.47 -10.44
CA LEU A 46 -9.75 -1.70 -9.71
C LEU A 46 -10.66 -1.47 -8.49
N PRO A 47 -11.94 -1.90 -8.53
CA PRO A 47 -12.86 -1.78 -7.39
C PRO A 47 -12.26 -2.34 -6.10
N GLY A 48 -12.46 -1.61 -5.00
CA GLY A 48 -11.90 -1.93 -3.69
C GLY A 48 -10.44 -1.52 -3.49
N PHE A 49 -9.64 -1.40 -4.55
CA PHE A 49 -8.23 -1.00 -4.48
C PHE A 49 -8.02 0.46 -4.85
N SER A 50 -8.37 0.83 -6.07
CA SER A 50 -8.37 2.23 -6.53
C SER A 50 -9.26 2.37 -7.77
N VAL A 51 -10.38 3.07 -7.61
CA VAL A 51 -11.35 3.34 -8.68
C VAL A 51 -11.97 4.73 -8.48
N PRO A 52 -12.14 5.55 -9.54
CA PRO A 52 -12.88 6.81 -9.40
C PRO A 52 -14.35 6.55 -9.06
N ASP A 53 -14.89 7.33 -8.12
CA ASP A 53 -16.33 7.42 -7.90
C ASP A 53 -17.01 8.30 -8.97
N SER A 54 -18.32 8.51 -8.84
CA SER A 54 -19.11 9.31 -9.78
C SER A 54 -18.70 10.79 -9.84
N LYS A 55 -17.91 11.28 -8.88
CA LYS A 55 -17.36 12.64 -8.84
C LYS A 55 -15.89 12.68 -9.25
N GLY A 56 -15.31 11.54 -9.66
CA GLY A 56 -13.90 11.41 -10.02
C GLY A 56 -12.95 11.32 -8.83
N VAL A 57 -13.45 11.14 -7.60
CA VAL A 57 -12.59 10.96 -6.43
C VAL A 57 -12.15 9.50 -6.37
N ILE A 58 -10.84 9.24 -6.31
CA ILE A 58 -10.30 7.88 -6.30
C ILE A 58 -10.56 7.18 -4.95
N GLN A 59 -11.40 6.16 -4.91
CA GLN A 59 -11.72 5.39 -3.70
C GLN A 59 -10.97 4.05 -3.69
N GLY A 60 -10.74 3.46 -2.53
CA GLY A 60 -10.16 2.12 -2.38
C GLY A 60 -8.99 2.06 -1.39
N ILE A 61 -8.59 0.84 -1.01
CA ILE A 61 -7.56 0.61 0.02
C ILE A 61 -6.20 1.21 -0.35
N ASP A 62 -5.80 1.15 -1.62
CA ASP A 62 -4.56 1.76 -2.10
C ASP A 62 -4.65 3.30 -2.07
N ALA A 63 -5.79 3.85 -2.47
CA ALA A 63 -6.02 5.29 -2.43
C ALA A 63 -6.03 5.81 -0.99
N ASP A 64 -6.62 5.06 -0.07
CA ASP A 64 -6.66 5.41 1.35
C ASP A 64 -5.32 5.28 2.04
N PHE A 65 -4.46 4.36 1.59
CA PHE A 65 -3.08 4.34 2.02
C PHE A 65 -2.35 5.63 1.60
N CYS A 66 -2.53 6.11 0.36
CA CYS A 66 -1.97 7.40 -0.04
C CYS A 66 -2.50 8.57 0.80
N ARG A 67 -3.81 8.54 1.14
CA ARG A 67 -4.43 9.54 2.05
C ARG A 67 -3.86 9.46 3.46
N ALA A 68 -3.55 8.26 3.97
CA ALA A 68 -2.91 8.08 5.26
C ALA A 68 -1.53 8.75 5.27
N VAL A 69 -0.72 8.55 4.22
CA VAL A 69 0.59 9.21 4.11
C VAL A 69 0.44 10.74 4.02
N ALA A 70 -0.57 11.23 3.28
CA ALA A 70 -0.86 12.68 3.22
C ALA A 70 -1.27 13.25 4.57
N ALA A 71 -2.12 12.54 5.33
CA ALA A 71 -2.51 12.92 6.67
C ALA A 71 -1.31 12.92 7.64
N ALA A 72 -0.39 11.97 7.50
CA ALA A 72 0.84 11.91 8.30
C ALA A 72 1.72 13.15 8.05
N VAL A 73 1.98 13.47 6.77
CA VAL A 73 2.90 14.53 6.34
C VAL A 73 2.31 15.93 6.53
N PHE A 74 1.06 16.13 6.11
CA PHE A 74 0.43 17.45 6.05
C PHE A 74 -0.60 17.71 7.15
N GLY A 75 -1.01 16.67 7.89
CA GLY A 75 -2.19 16.75 8.74
C GLY A 75 -3.51 16.84 7.97
N ASP A 76 -3.49 16.61 6.66
CA ASP A 76 -4.63 16.75 5.76
C ASP A 76 -4.62 15.62 4.71
N ALA A 77 -5.55 14.69 4.84
CA ALA A 77 -5.71 13.54 3.96
C ALA A 77 -6.07 13.93 2.51
N THR A 78 -6.50 15.17 2.27
CA THR A 78 -6.83 15.67 0.93
C THR A 78 -5.62 16.17 0.15
N LYS A 79 -4.44 16.28 0.79
CA LYS A 79 -3.17 16.69 0.16
C LYS A 79 -2.52 15.56 -0.65
N VAL A 80 -3.32 14.91 -1.49
CA VAL A 80 -2.90 13.85 -2.40
C VAL A 80 -3.50 14.08 -3.79
N LYS A 81 -2.70 13.83 -4.82
CA LYS A 81 -3.13 13.72 -6.21
C LYS A 81 -2.82 12.32 -6.71
N PHE A 82 -3.64 11.83 -7.64
CA PHE A 82 -3.56 10.46 -8.13
C PHE A 82 -3.17 10.44 -9.61
N SER A 83 -2.18 9.60 -9.94
CA SER A 83 -1.88 9.18 -11.30
C SER A 83 -2.38 7.75 -11.48
N GLN A 84 -3.33 7.53 -12.39
CA GLN A 84 -3.78 6.20 -12.74
C GLN A 84 -2.80 5.57 -13.73
N LEU A 85 -2.26 4.40 -13.40
CA LEU A 85 -1.18 3.77 -14.14
C LEU A 85 -1.57 2.33 -14.53
N ASN A 86 -1.25 1.91 -15.74
CA ASN A 86 -1.33 0.50 -16.12
C ASN A 86 -0.15 -0.32 -15.53
N ALA A 87 -0.15 -1.63 -15.74
CA ALA A 87 0.86 -2.52 -15.16
C ALA A 87 2.27 -2.31 -15.72
N LYS A 88 2.40 -1.84 -16.96
CA LYS A 88 3.67 -1.66 -17.68
C LYS A 88 4.39 -0.37 -17.27
N GLU A 89 3.64 0.71 -17.10
CA GLU A 89 4.22 2.05 -16.87
C GLU A 89 4.43 2.41 -15.39
N ARG A 90 3.76 1.70 -14.46
CA ARG A 90 3.76 2.05 -13.03
C ARG A 90 5.15 2.21 -12.39
N PHE A 91 6.11 1.38 -12.81
CA PHE A 91 7.47 1.44 -12.28
C PHE A 91 8.27 2.59 -12.88
N THR A 92 8.15 2.81 -14.18
CA THR A 92 8.79 3.92 -14.88
C THR A 92 8.34 5.26 -14.31
N ALA A 93 7.03 5.42 -14.03
CA ALA A 93 6.48 6.62 -13.40
C ALA A 93 7.11 6.90 -12.01
N LEU A 94 7.35 5.85 -11.21
CA LEU A 94 8.01 6.00 -9.92
C LEU A 94 9.50 6.32 -10.07
N GLN A 95 10.18 5.65 -10.99
CA GLN A 95 11.60 5.82 -11.28
C GLN A 95 11.91 7.22 -11.82
N SER A 96 11.05 7.77 -12.68
CA SER A 96 11.21 9.10 -13.29
C SER A 96 10.95 10.25 -12.30
N GLY A 97 10.37 9.96 -11.15
CA GLY A 97 9.92 10.99 -10.20
C GLY A 97 8.58 11.62 -10.55
N GLU A 98 7.85 11.09 -11.53
CA GLU A 98 6.48 11.52 -11.84
C GLU A 98 5.56 11.35 -10.63
N ILE A 99 5.70 10.22 -9.92
CA ILE A 99 5.00 9.94 -8.67
C ILE A 99 5.99 9.82 -7.50
N ASP A 100 5.53 10.12 -6.28
CA ASP A 100 6.36 10.00 -5.06
C ASP A 100 6.29 8.60 -4.44
N ILE A 101 5.15 7.95 -4.62
CA ILE A 101 4.83 6.64 -4.08
C ILE A 101 3.90 5.92 -5.04
N LEU A 102 4.11 4.61 -5.21
CA LEU A 102 3.20 3.72 -5.91
C LEU A 102 2.43 2.88 -4.88
N SER A 103 1.14 3.12 -4.70
CA SER A 103 0.22 2.23 -3.98
C SER A 103 -0.79 1.68 -4.98
N ARG A 104 -0.49 0.49 -5.52
CA ARG A 104 -1.24 -0.07 -6.66
C ARG A 104 -1.07 -1.57 -6.70
N ASN A 105 -1.81 -2.36 -5.92
CA ASN A 105 -1.83 -3.83 -5.93
C ASN A 105 -0.55 -4.48 -6.52
N THR A 106 0.62 -4.14 -5.98
CA THR A 106 1.93 -4.43 -6.59
C THR A 106 2.66 -5.42 -5.71
N THR A 107 2.91 -6.60 -6.27
CA THR A 107 3.63 -7.66 -5.56
C THR A 107 5.07 -7.28 -5.27
N TRP A 108 5.47 -7.47 -4.01
CA TRP A 108 6.87 -7.45 -3.61
C TRP A 108 7.58 -8.72 -4.08
N THR A 109 8.53 -8.56 -4.99
CA THR A 109 9.42 -9.62 -5.46
C THR A 109 10.88 -9.23 -5.30
N SER A 110 11.77 -10.22 -5.24
CA SER A 110 13.21 -9.99 -5.17
C SER A 110 13.73 -9.19 -6.36
N SER A 111 13.22 -9.43 -7.57
CA SER A 111 13.63 -8.67 -8.76
C SER A 111 13.17 -7.21 -8.69
N ARG A 112 11.93 -6.94 -8.31
CA ARG A 112 11.41 -5.57 -8.19
C ARG A 112 12.16 -4.76 -7.14
N ASP A 113 12.47 -5.40 -6.01
CA ASP A 113 13.19 -4.76 -4.92
C ASP A 113 14.69 -4.64 -5.23
N ALA A 114 15.37 -5.70 -5.65
CA ALA A 114 16.82 -5.69 -5.81
C ALA A 114 17.30 -4.93 -7.05
N SER A 115 16.61 -5.01 -8.20
CA SER A 115 17.17 -4.60 -9.49
C SER A 115 16.58 -3.35 -10.13
N MET A 116 15.46 -2.82 -9.62
CA MET A 116 14.74 -1.72 -10.27
C MET A 116 15.06 -0.33 -9.70
N GLY A 117 15.97 -0.22 -8.74
CA GLY A 117 16.18 1.04 -8.00
C GLY A 117 14.96 1.46 -7.16
N LEU A 118 14.10 0.49 -6.86
CA LEU A 118 12.88 0.65 -6.07
C LEU A 118 13.00 -0.15 -4.79
N VAL A 119 12.23 0.21 -3.77
CA VAL A 119 12.19 -0.51 -2.49
C VAL A 119 10.76 -0.59 -2.00
N PHE A 120 10.43 -1.74 -1.42
CA PHE A 120 9.19 -1.92 -0.68
C PHE A 120 9.46 -1.53 0.78
N PRO A 121 8.72 -0.57 1.36
CA PRO A 121 8.95 -0.12 2.72
C PRO A 121 8.76 -1.19 3.81
N GLY A 122 8.35 -2.42 3.48
CA GLY A 122 8.19 -3.51 4.44
C GLY A 122 6.78 -3.65 5.01
N PHE A 123 5.92 -2.65 4.80
CA PHE A 123 4.48 -2.79 5.00
C PHE A 123 3.83 -3.44 3.78
N VAL A 124 2.97 -4.43 3.99
CA VAL A 124 2.19 -5.10 2.94
C VAL A 124 0.72 -4.74 3.15
N THR A 125 0.16 -3.93 2.26
CA THR A 125 -1.23 -3.47 2.31
C THR A 125 -2.21 -4.65 2.24
N TYR A 126 -1.90 -5.65 1.41
CA TYR A 126 -2.76 -6.81 1.21
C TYR A 126 -1.97 -8.04 0.76
N TYR A 127 -2.12 -9.16 1.46
CA TYR A 127 -1.58 -10.47 1.07
C TYR A 127 -2.58 -11.20 0.18
N ASP A 128 -2.14 -11.55 -1.02
CA ASP A 128 -2.95 -12.25 -2.02
C ASP A 128 -2.20 -13.44 -2.63
N GLY A 129 -2.81 -14.06 -3.65
CA GLY A 129 -2.15 -14.96 -4.58
C GLY A 129 -2.91 -15.08 -5.89
N VAL A 130 -2.22 -15.52 -6.95
CA VAL A 130 -2.82 -15.68 -8.27
C VAL A 130 -3.82 -16.82 -8.27
N GLY A 131 -4.99 -16.57 -8.88
CA GLY A 131 -6.04 -17.55 -9.12
C GLY A 131 -6.58 -17.47 -10.55
N PHE A 132 -7.74 -18.10 -10.74
CA PHE A 132 -8.39 -18.22 -12.05
C PHE A 132 -9.89 -17.97 -11.90
N LEU A 133 -10.45 -17.12 -12.75
CA LEU A 133 -11.88 -16.84 -12.85
C LEU A 133 -12.41 -17.48 -14.13
N ALA A 134 -13.37 -18.39 -13.99
CA ALA A 134 -13.97 -19.12 -15.10
C ALA A 134 -15.49 -18.91 -15.13
N ASN A 135 -16.09 -18.95 -16.32
CA ASN A 135 -17.54 -19.06 -16.43
C ASN A 135 -17.97 -20.47 -15.99
N THR A 136 -18.99 -20.56 -15.14
CA THR A 136 -19.53 -21.83 -14.62
C THR A 136 -20.00 -22.78 -15.73
N LYS A 137 -20.39 -22.26 -16.90
CA LYS A 137 -20.74 -23.07 -18.09
C LYS A 137 -19.58 -23.87 -18.67
N LEU A 138 -18.32 -23.47 -18.39
CA LEU A 138 -17.13 -24.23 -18.78
C LEU A 138 -17.05 -25.58 -18.05
N GLY A 139 -17.75 -25.74 -16.92
CA GLY A 139 -17.87 -27.01 -16.20
C GLY A 139 -16.64 -27.39 -15.36
N VAL A 140 -15.58 -26.59 -15.39
CA VAL A 140 -14.35 -26.81 -14.63
C VAL A 140 -14.52 -26.42 -13.16
N LYS A 141 -13.88 -27.18 -12.27
CA LYS A 141 -13.89 -26.95 -10.81
C LYS A 141 -12.50 -26.72 -10.23
N SER A 142 -11.46 -26.94 -11.01
CA SER A 142 -10.06 -26.81 -10.59
C SER A 142 -9.22 -26.20 -11.70
N ALA A 143 -8.21 -25.41 -11.32
CA ALA A 143 -7.20 -24.92 -12.24
C ALA A 143 -6.40 -26.07 -12.92
N LYS A 144 -6.45 -27.28 -12.37
CA LYS A 144 -5.84 -28.49 -12.96
C LYS A 144 -6.60 -29.03 -14.16
N GLU A 145 -7.85 -28.61 -14.34
CA GLU A 145 -8.73 -29.01 -15.46
C GLU A 145 -8.62 -28.06 -16.66
N LEU A 146 -7.67 -27.12 -16.62
CA LEU A 146 -7.51 -26.07 -17.64
C LEU A 146 -6.57 -26.46 -18.80
N ASP A 147 -6.34 -27.76 -19.02
CA ASP A 147 -5.49 -28.20 -20.13
C ASP A 147 -6.08 -27.78 -21.49
N GLY A 148 -5.27 -27.11 -22.29
CA GLY A 148 -5.66 -26.56 -23.59
C GLY A 148 -6.47 -25.26 -23.54
N ALA A 149 -6.75 -24.72 -22.35
CA ALA A 149 -7.58 -23.52 -22.20
C ALA A 149 -6.91 -22.25 -22.76
N THR A 150 -7.74 -21.31 -23.22
CA THR A 150 -7.33 -19.96 -23.58
C THR A 150 -7.45 -19.05 -22.37
N ILE A 151 -6.35 -18.40 -21.96
CA ILE A 151 -6.28 -17.65 -20.71
C ILE A 151 -5.98 -16.18 -20.98
N CYS A 152 -6.89 -15.30 -20.56
CA CYS A 152 -6.72 -13.85 -20.56
C CYS A 152 -5.78 -13.44 -19.43
N ILE A 153 -4.71 -12.69 -19.75
CA ILE A 153 -3.67 -12.26 -18.81
C ILE A 153 -3.33 -10.79 -19.08
N GLN A 154 -3.10 -9.99 -18.03
CA GLN A 154 -2.51 -8.66 -18.19
C GLN A 154 -0.99 -8.76 -18.33
N ALA A 155 -0.43 -8.13 -19.36
CA ALA A 155 1.00 -8.14 -19.64
C ALA A 155 1.81 -7.33 -18.61
N GLY A 156 3.08 -7.72 -18.37
CA GLY A 156 3.96 -7.00 -17.45
C GLY A 156 3.65 -7.25 -15.97
N THR A 157 3.09 -8.42 -15.66
CA THR A 157 2.65 -8.82 -14.32
C THR A 157 3.42 -10.03 -13.80
N THR A 158 3.41 -10.24 -12.47
CA THR A 158 3.87 -11.51 -11.87
C THR A 158 2.97 -12.67 -12.30
N THR A 159 1.69 -12.40 -12.53
CA THR A 159 0.68 -13.35 -12.98
C THR A 159 1.10 -14.09 -14.26
N GLU A 160 1.59 -13.37 -15.27
CA GLU A 160 2.05 -13.95 -16.54
C GLU A 160 3.14 -15.02 -16.32
N LEU A 161 4.13 -14.71 -15.48
CA LEU A 161 5.23 -15.62 -15.17
C LEU A 161 4.75 -16.81 -14.33
N ASN A 162 3.94 -16.55 -13.30
CA ASN A 162 3.45 -17.58 -12.38
C ASN A 162 2.51 -18.58 -13.06
N VAL A 163 1.67 -18.12 -13.99
CA VAL A 163 0.79 -19.00 -14.78
C VAL A 163 1.61 -19.89 -15.72
N SER A 164 2.62 -19.33 -16.39
CA SER A 164 3.54 -20.11 -17.22
C SER A 164 4.24 -21.21 -16.42
N ASP A 165 4.74 -20.87 -15.23
CA ASP A 165 5.38 -21.82 -14.32
C ASP A 165 4.42 -22.91 -13.83
N TYR A 166 3.21 -22.53 -13.41
CA TYR A 166 2.20 -23.48 -12.95
C TYR A 166 1.80 -24.48 -14.03
N PHE A 167 1.51 -24.02 -15.24
CA PHE A 167 1.10 -24.91 -16.34
C PHE A 167 2.24 -25.86 -16.72
N ARG A 168 3.46 -25.35 -16.83
CA ARG A 168 4.66 -26.18 -17.09
C ARG A 168 4.89 -27.21 -15.98
N ALA A 169 4.79 -26.83 -14.71
CA ALA A 169 5.03 -27.73 -13.58
C ALA A 169 3.97 -28.83 -13.45
N ASN A 170 2.77 -28.62 -13.99
CA ASN A 170 1.67 -29.58 -13.96
C ASN A 170 1.47 -30.31 -15.31
N ASN A 171 2.39 -30.16 -16.27
CA ASN A 171 2.29 -30.71 -17.62
C ASN A 171 0.99 -30.33 -18.37
N LEU A 172 0.48 -29.12 -18.11
CA LEU A 172 -0.68 -28.56 -18.78
C LEU A 172 -0.24 -27.63 -19.92
N LYS A 173 -1.04 -27.57 -20.98
CA LYS A 173 -0.89 -26.59 -22.07
C LYS A 173 -1.94 -25.49 -21.92
N TYR A 174 -1.63 -24.29 -22.39
CA TYR A 174 -2.59 -23.20 -22.49
C TYR A 174 -2.20 -22.23 -23.59
N THR A 175 -3.16 -21.40 -24.02
CA THR A 175 -2.92 -20.31 -24.96
C THR A 175 -3.08 -18.97 -24.23
N PRO A 176 -1.99 -18.21 -23.98
CA PRO A 176 -2.11 -16.88 -23.38
C PRO A 176 -2.69 -15.88 -24.39
N ILE A 177 -3.66 -15.08 -23.94
CA ILE A 177 -4.08 -13.85 -24.62
C ILE A 177 -3.76 -12.67 -23.70
N THR A 178 -2.78 -11.86 -24.11
CA THR A 178 -2.27 -10.76 -23.31
C THR A 178 -3.00 -9.44 -23.60
N PHE A 179 -3.26 -8.67 -22.55
CA PHE A 179 -3.88 -7.35 -22.62
C PHE A 179 -3.07 -6.31 -21.86
N ASP A 180 -3.27 -5.03 -22.19
CA ASP A 180 -2.56 -3.93 -21.54
C ASP A 180 -3.29 -3.49 -20.25
N THR A 181 -4.62 -3.53 -20.27
CA THR A 181 -5.45 -3.13 -19.12
C THR A 181 -6.20 -4.31 -18.51
N SER A 182 -6.52 -4.20 -17.22
CA SER A 182 -7.30 -5.23 -16.55
C SER A 182 -8.74 -5.31 -17.10
N ASP A 183 -9.31 -4.19 -17.52
CA ASP A 183 -10.69 -4.14 -18.04
C ASP A 183 -10.83 -4.81 -19.40
N GLU A 184 -9.84 -4.68 -20.29
CA GLU A 184 -9.82 -5.40 -21.57
C GLU A 184 -9.76 -6.91 -21.37
N SER A 185 -8.96 -7.38 -20.42
CA SER A 185 -8.87 -8.81 -20.10
C SER A 185 -10.19 -9.38 -19.57
N ALA A 186 -10.90 -8.63 -18.72
CA ALA A 186 -12.18 -9.04 -18.17
C ALA A 186 -13.31 -9.03 -19.23
N LYS A 187 -13.36 -8.00 -20.08
CA LYS A 187 -14.29 -7.95 -21.22
C LYS A 187 -14.03 -9.05 -22.24
N SER A 188 -12.78 -9.45 -22.42
CA SER A 188 -12.40 -10.55 -23.30
C SER A 188 -12.83 -11.91 -22.77
N LEU A 189 -12.77 -12.13 -21.45
CA LEU A 189 -13.44 -13.27 -20.82
C LEU A 189 -14.96 -13.22 -21.05
N GLU A 190 -15.59 -12.07 -20.79
CA GLU A 190 -17.05 -11.93 -20.87
C GLU A 190 -17.63 -12.19 -22.28
N SER A 191 -16.90 -11.77 -23.30
CA SER A 191 -17.21 -12.00 -24.72
C SER A 191 -16.91 -13.42 -25.21
N GLY A 192 -16.31 -14.28 -24.37
CA GLY A 192 -15.94 -15.65 -24.74
C GLY A 192 -14.67 -15.75 -25.59
N ARG A 193 -13.84 -14.70 -25.65
CA ARG A 193 -12.54 -14.74 -26.34
C ARG A 193 -11.50 -15.55 -25.57
N CYS A 194 -11.64 -15.64 -24.25
CA CYS A 194 -10.86 -16.50 -23.37
C CYS A 194 -11.81 -17.41 -22.59
N ASP A 195 -11.34 -18.62 -22.27
CA ASP A 195 -12.06 -19.54 -21.39
C ASP A 195 -11.96 -19.10 -19.93
N VAL A 196 -10.81 -18.49 -19.56
CA VAL A 196 -10.45 -18.15 -18.19
C VAL A 196 -9.73 -16.80 -18.13
N LEU A 197 -9.98 -16.03 -17.07
CA LEU A 197 -9.18 -14.86 -16.68
C LEU A 197 -8.30 -15.23 -15.49
N THR A 198 -7.03 -14.82 -15.48
CA THR A 198 -6.12 -15.02 -14.34
C THR A 198 -5.55 -13.70 -13.85
N SER A 199 -5.45 -13.58 -12.53
CA SER A 199 -4.94 -12.42 -11.79
C SER A 199 -4.84 -12.78 -10.30
N ASP A 200 -4.44 -11.84 -9.47
CA ASP A 200 -4.57 -11.96 -8.01
C ASP A 200 -6.04 -12.16 -7.64
N LYS A 201 -6.35 -13.02 -6.67
CA LYS A 201 -7.75 -13.41 -6.39
C LYS A 201 -8.62 -12.21 -6.01
N SER A 202 -8.11 -11.26 -5.23
CA SER A 202 -8.84 -10.03 -4.92
C SER A 202 -9.21 -9.23 -6.17
N GLN A 203 -8.28 -9.14 -7.14
CA GLN A 203 -8.53 -8.52 -8.43
C GLN A 203 -9.55 -9.30 -9.26
N LEU A 204 -9.55 -10.63 -9.20
CA LEU A 204 -10.57 -11.45 -9.85
C LEU A 204 -11.98 -11.20 -9.26
N TYR A 205 -12.11 -11.06 -7.93
CA TYR A 205 -13.38 -10.70 -7.31
C TYR A 205 -13.87 -9.32 -7.77
N ALA A 206 -12.96 -8.34 -7.86
CA ALA A 206 -13.26 -6.99 -8.32
C ALA A 206 -13.58 -6.89 -9.81
N GLN A 207 -12.93 -7.69 -10.65
CA GLN A 207 -13.27 -7.77 -12.07
C GLN A 207 -14.60 -8.50 -12.26
N ARG A 208 -14.84 -9.59 -11.53
CA ARG A 208 -16.12 -10.31 -11.53
C ARG A 208 -17.29 -9.39 -11.19
N SER A 209 -17.14 -8.48 -10.22
CA SER A 209 -18.22 -7.55 -9.84
C SER A 209 -18.59 -6.54 -10.93
N LYS A 210 -17.74 -6.36 -11.95
CA LYS A 210 -17.99 -5.46 -13.09
C LYS A 210 -18.63 -6.16 -14.29
N LEU A 211 -18.69 -7.50 -14.29
CA LEU A 211 -19.30 -8.27 -15.37
C LEU A 211 -20.83 -8.09 -15.36
N ALA A 212 -21.46 -8.26 -16.51
CA ALA A 212 -22.91 -8.16 -16.70
C ALA A 212 -23.67 -9.25 -15.92
N SER A 213 -23.06 -10.41 -15.71
CA SER A 213 -23.64 -11.52 -14.92
C SER A 213 -22.62 -12.11 -13.96
N PRO A 214 -22.26 -11.41 -12.86
CA PRO A 214 -21.19 -11.83 -11.95
C PRO A 214 -21.39 -13.23 -11.34
N LYS A 215 -22.65 -13.64 -11.17
CA LYS A 215 -23.03 -14.94 -10.59
C LYS A 215 -22.69 -16.14 -11.50
N ASP A 216 -22.51 -15.89 -12.80
CA ASP A 216 -22.15 -16.94 -13.75
C ASP A 216 -20.66 -17.29 -13.70
N TYR A 217 -19.87 -16.57 -12.90
CA TYR A 217 -18.42 -16.74 -12.81
C TYR A 217 -17.97 -17.14 -11.42
N VAL A 218 -17.01 -18.05 -11.37
CA VAL A 218 -16.44 -18.58 -10.14
C VAL A 218 -14.93 -18.42 -10.14
N VAL A 219 -14.38 -17.99 -9.01
CA VAL A 219 -12.93 -18.04 -8.76
C VAL A 219 -12.60 -19.47 -8.33
N LEU A 220 -11.74 -20.15 -9.09
CA LEU A 220 -11.32 -21.52 -8.83
C LEU A 220 -10.51 -21.61 -7.52
N PRO A 221 -10.51 -22.78 -6.85
CA PRO A 221 -9.98 -22.91 -5.49
C PRO A 221 -8.47 -22.73 -5.40
N GLU A 222 -7.70 -23.09 -6.44
CA GLU A 222 -6.24 -23.04 -6.39
C GLU A 222 -5.71 -21.60 -6.27
N THR A 223 -4.69 -21.44 -5.43
CA THR A 223 -3.83 -20.25 -5.37
C THR A 223 -2.43 -20.69 -5.76
N ILE A 224 -1.88 -20.15 -6.84
CA ILE A 224 -0.64 -20.69 -7.44
C ILE A 224 0.63 -19.91 -7.08
N SER A 225 0.49 -18.76 -6.42
CA SER A 225 1.61 -17.89 -6.07
C SER A 225 1.40 -17.18 -4.74
N LYS A 226 2.46 -16.53 -4.25
CA LYS A 226 2.41 -15.58 -3.13
C LYS A 226 2.49 -14.18 -3.71
N GLU A 227 1.49 -13.35 -3.43
CA GLU A 227 1.41 -11.99 -3.96
C GLU A 227 1.25 -10.98 -2.81
N PRO A 228 2.31 -10.70 -2.02
CA PRO A 228 2.29 -9.63 -1.02
C PRO A 228 2.24 -8.27 -1.72
N LEU A 229 1.08 -7.63 -1.71
CA LEU A 229 0.83 -6.34 -2.36
C LEU A 229 1.19 -5.21 -1.41
N GLY A 230 2.12 -4.35 -1.80
CA GLY A 230 2.60 -3.27 -0.94
C GLY A 230 2.91 -1.98 -1.70
N PRO A 231 3.03 -0.87 -0.97
CA PRO A 231 3.53 0.37 -1.53
C PRO A 231 4.98 0.22 -1.98
N VAL A 232 5.35 1.03 -2.97
CA VAL A 232 6.71 1.08 -3.52
C VAL A 232 7.20 2.52 -3.54
N VAL A 233 8.45 2.73 -3.13
CA VAL A 233 9.14 4.02 -3.22
C VAL A 233 10.48 3.83 -3.94
N ARG A 234 11.14 4.93 -4.31
CA ARG A 234 12.50 4.89 -4.88
C ARG A 234 13.52 4.52 -3.79
N LYS A 235 14.58 3.80 -4.17
CA LYS A 235 15.76 3.60 -3.31
C LYS A 235 16.55 4.91 -3.14
N GLY A 236 17.30 4.98 -2.04
CA GLY A 236 18.20 6.11 -1.74
C GLY A 236 17.53 7.31 -1.06
N ASP A 237 16.32 7.12 -0.51
CA ASP A 237 15.63 8.11 0.32
C ASP A 237 15.00 7.38 1.52
N GLU A 238 15.84 7.09 2.51
CA GLU A 238 15.47 6.32 3.70
C GLU A 238 14.42 7.05 4.55
N ASP A 239 14.51 8.37 4.67
CA ASP A 239 13.50 9.17 5.38
C ASP A 239 12.11 8.97 4.78
N TRP A 240 11.99 9.08 3.45
CA TRP A 240 10.72 8.87 2.77
C TRP A 240 10.21 7.44 2.91
N MET A 241 11.11 6.46 2.76
CA MET A 241 10.77 5.05 2.97
C MET A 241 10.25 4.80 4.38
N GLU A 242 10.88 5.38 5.41
CA GLU A 242 10.50 5.24 6.81
C GLU A 242 9.14 5.86 7.10
N ILE A 243 8.85 7.05 6.56
CA ILE A 243 7.53 7.69 6.69
C ILE A 243 6.43 6.79 6.12
N VAL A 244 6.65 6.24 4.91
CA VAL A 244 5.67 5.34 4.27
C VAL A 244 5.51 4.04 5.06
N ARG A 245 6.62 3.42 5.48
CA ARG A 245 6.64 2.21 6.33
C ARG A 245 5.81 2.42 7.60
N TRP A 246 6.15 3.46 8.36
CA TRP A 246 5.55 3.70 9.66
C TRP A 246 4.11 4.19 9.55
N THR A 247 3.71 4.85 8.46
CA THR A 247 2.29 5.10 8.15
C THR A 247 1.51 3.78 8.10
N GLY A 248 2.00 2.78 7.36
CA GLY A 248 1.34 1.46 7.31
C GLY A 248 1.31 0.75 8.65
N PHE A 249 2.41 0.75 9.38
CA PHE A 249 2.47 0.13 10.71
C PHE A 249 1.62 0.87 11.76
N ALA A 250 1.42 2.18 11.65
CA ALA A 250 0.50 2.90 12.52
C ALA A 250 -0.96 2.49 12.28
N LEU A 251 -1.37 2.26 11.03
CA LEU A 251 -2.72 1.76 10.70
C LEU A 251 -2.99 0.40 11.37
N LEU A 252 -1.99 -0.49 11.40
CA LEU A 252 -2.09 -1.80 12.05
C LEU A 252 -2.05 -1.70 13.58
N ASN A 253 -1.08 -0.97 14.14
CA ASN A 253 -0.98 -0.78 15.60
C ASN A 253 -2.24 -0.14 16.19
N THR A 254 -2.89 0.77 15.44
CA THR A 254 -4.13 1.41 15.89
C THR A 254 -5.32 0.46 15.83
N GLU A 255 -5.39 -0.42 14.83
CA GLU A 255 -6.39 -1.51 14.81
C GLU A 255 -6.18 -2.47 15.98
N GLU A 256 -4.94 -2.92 16.20
CA GLU A 256 -4.58 -3.83 17.29
C GLU A 256 -4.89 -3.24 18.67
N ALA A 257 -4.67 -1.94 18.85
CA ALA A 257 -4.97 -1.22 20.08
C ALA A 257 -6.44 -0.80 20.24
N GLY A 258 -7.33 -1.12 19.28
CA GLY A 258 -8.74 -0.71 19.32
C GLY A 258 -8.97 0.79 19.14
N VAL A 259 -7.99 1.51 18.58
CA VAL A 259 -8.10 2.93 18.24
C VAL A 259 -8.75 3.05 16.86
N THR A 260 -9.83 3.82 16.78
CA THR A 260 -10.64 4.02 15.58
C THR A 260 -10.81 5.50 15.29
N SER A 261 -11.25 5.82 14.07
CA SER A 261 -11.65 7.20 13.70
C SER A 261 -12.65 7.83 14.68
N LYS A 262 -13.49 7.01 15.33
CA LYS A 262 -14.57 7.45 16.24
C LYS A 262 -14.11 7.74 17.67
N ASN A 263 -13.03 7.09 18.15
CA ASN A 263 -12.60 7.20 19.54
C ASN A 263 -11.22 7.85 19.72
N VAL A 264 -10.43 8.05 18.66
CA VAL A 264 -9.05 8.55 18.75
C VAL A 264 -8.94 9.86 19.52
N MET A 265 -9.89 10.79 19.32
CA MET A 265 -9.88 12.09 20.01
C MET A 265 -10.25 11.99 21.49
N ASP A 266 -11.05 11.00 21.89
CA ASP A 266 -11.35 10.72 23.30
C ASP A 266 -10.15 10.08 23.99
N LEU A 267 -9.50 9.12 23.33
CA LEU A 267 -8.31 8.45 23.84
C LEU A 267 -7.13 9.42 24.03
N VAL A 268 -6.98 10.43 23.18
CA VAL A 268 -5.97 11.49 23.38
C VAL A 268 -6.21 12.29 24.67
N LYS A 269 -7.48 12.50 25.06
CA LYS A 269 -7.83 13.33 26.23
C LYS A 269 -7.90 12.53 27.52
N ASN A 270 -8.46 11.33 27.44
CA ASN A 270 -8.93 10.55 28.59
C ASN A 270 -8.29 9.15 28.67
N GLY A 271 -7.49 8.76 27.67
CA GLY A 271 -6.85 7.45 27.60
C GLY A 271 -5.87 7.22 28.75
N LYS A 272 -5.88 6.01 29.31
CA LYS A 272 -5.01 5.60 30.43
C LYS A 272 -3.99 4.53 30.06
N ASN A 273 -4.11 3.92 28.88
CA ASN A 273 -3.18 2.90 28.43
C ASN A 273 -1.87 3.57 27.94
N PRO A 274 -0.72 3.30 28.57
CA PRO A 274 0.56 3.91 28.18
C PRO A 274 0.96 3.62 26.73
N ASP A 275 0.62 2.44 26.21
CA ASP A 275 0.97 2.05 24.84
C ASP A 275 0.17 2.87 23.82
N VAL A 276 -1.11 3.10 24.10
CA VAL A 276 -1.97 3.99 23.32
C VAL A 276 -1.52 5.44 23.45
N ALA A 277 -1.15 5.90 24.65
CA ALA A 277 -0.67 7.26 24.85
C ALA A 277 0.59 7.56 24.01
N ARG A 278 1.52 6.60 23.92
CA ARG A 278 2.72 6.71 23.08
C ARG A 278 2.41 6.68 21.60
N LEU A 279 1.56 5.73 21.19
CA LEU A 279 1.12 5.60 19.80
C LEU A 279 0.44 6.89 19.29
N LEU A 280 -0.32 7.57 20.14
CA LEU A 280 -1.06 8.79 19.79
C LEU A 280 -0.27 10.09 20.04
N GLY A 281 0.98 10.01 20.48
CA GLY A 281 1.81 11.20 20.74
C GLY A 281 1.37 12.04 21.96
N VAL A 282 0.62 11.42 22.89
CA VAL A 282 0.33 11.98 24.22
C VAL A 282 1.54 11.83 25.13
N ASP A 283 2.25 10.71 25.00
CA ASP A 283 3.51 10.43 25.69
C ASP A 283 4.66 10.27 24.67
N GLY A 284 5.72 11.05 24.81
CA GLY A 284 6.85 11.08 23.88
C GLY A 284 6.61 11.86 22.57
N GLU A 285 7.65 11.92 21.74
CA GLU A 285 7.67 12.66 20.46
C GLU A 285 8.13 11.78 19.28
N TYR A 286 7.61 10.56 19.18
CA TYR A 286 8.04 9.55 18.20
C TYR A 286 7.88 9.95 16.72
N GLY A 287 7.04 10.95 16.43
CA GLY A 287 6.96 11.54 15.09
C GLY A 287 8.24 12.30 14.69
N LYS A 288 9.00 12.84 15.66
CA LYS A 288 10.15 13.70 15.41
C LYS A 288 11.25 13.01 14.62
N ASP A 289 11.53 11.75 14.93
CA ASP A 289 12.55 10.95 14.24
C ASP A 289 12.15 10.66 12.79
N LEU A 290 10.84 10.63 12.51
CA LEU A 290 10.27 10.55 11.16
C LEU A 290 10.08 11.91 10.49
N LYS A 291 10.50 13.00 11.12
CA LYS A 291 10.27 14.39 10.66
C LYS A 291 8.78 14.72 10.50
N LEU A 292 7.95 14.06 11.29
CA LEU A 292 6.51 14.26 11.38
C LEU A 292 6.12 14.96 12.69
N PRO A 293 4.94 15.60 12.74
CA PRO A 293 4.38 16.10 13.99
C PRO A 293 4.21 14.98 15.02
N LYS A 294 4.31 15.30 16.32
CA LYS A 294 4.15 14.28 17.38
C LYS A 294 2.81 13.53 17.31
N ASP A 295 1.77 14.19 16.81
CA ASP A 295 0.40 13.70 16.69
C ASP A 295 0.08 13.07 15.31
N TRP A 296 1.10 12.69 14.53
CA TRP A 296 0.92 12.16 13.17
C TRP A 296 -0.02 10.96 13.08
N VAL A 297 -0.01 10.05 14.06
CA VAL A 297 -0.95 8.91 14.10
C VAL A 297 -2.38 9.36 14.32
N VAL A 298 -2.60 10.36 15.18
CA VAL A 298 -3.93 10.94 15.41
C VAL A 298 -4.46 11.56 14.12
N LYS A 299 -3.60 12.29 13.39
CA LYS A 299 -3.93 12.90 12.10
C LYS A 299 -4.34 11.86 11.06
N ILE A 300 -3.66 10.72 11.01
CA ILE A 300 -4.04 9.58 10.16
C ILE A 300 -5.43 9.07 10.59
N VAL A 301 -5.54 8.53 11.80
CA VAL A 301 -6.72 7.75 12.21
C VAL A 301 -7.99 8.59 12.22
N SER A 302 -7.92 9.85 12.63
CA SER A 302 -9.09 10.75 12.64
C SER A 302 -9.66 11.03 11.25
N GLN A 303 -8.86 10.88 10.18
CA GLN A 303 -9.26 11.21 8.81
C GLN A 303 -9.50 9.98 7.94
N VAL A 304 -8.70 8.92 8.10
CA VAL A 304 -8.79 7.72 7.23
C VAL A 304 -9.25 6.45 7.96
N GLY A 305 -9.18 6.44 9.28
CA GLY A 305 -9.40 5.25 10.13
C GLY A 305 -8.14 4.39 10.30
N ASN A 306 -8.27 3.32 11.09
CA ASN A 306 -7.24 2.27 11.20
C ASN A 306 -7.29 1.28 10.01
N TYR A 307 -6.39 0.30 9.98
CA TYR A 307 -6.34 -0.69 8.88
C TYR A 307 -7.65 -1.46 8.72
N GLY A 308 -8.26 -1.92 9.82
CA GLY A 308 -9.54 -2.62 9.79
C GLY A 308 -10.68 -1.77 9.22
N GLU A 309 -10.76 -0.49 9.59
CA GLU A 309 -11.75 0.45 9.03
C GLU A 309 -11.53 0.65 7.53
N ILE A 310 -10.27 0.78 7.09
CA ILE A 310 -9.91 0.89 5.67
C ILE A 310 -10.25 -0.39 4.91
N PHE A 311 -10.00 -1.56 5.49
CA PHE A 311 -10.32 -2.84 4.88
C PHE A 311 -11.85 -2.99 4.73
N GLU A 312 -12.61 -2.80 5.81
CA GLU A 312 -14.05 -3.07 5.82
C GLU A 312 -14.82 -2.16 4.86
N LYS A 313 -14.44 -0.89 4.77
CA LYS A 313 -15.12 0.06 3.87
C LYS A 313 -14.85 -0.20 2.38
N ASN A 314 -13.73 -0.84 2.05
CA ASN A 314 -13.27 -1.01 0.66
C ASN A 314 -13.41 -2.44 0.13
N LEU A 315 -13.16 -3.45 0.98
CA LEU A 315 -13.09 -4.87 0.61
C LEU A 315 -14.05 -5.75 1.40
N GLY A 316 -14.40 -5.35 2.62
CA GLY A 316 -15.11 -6.18 3.59
C GLY A 316 -16.57 -6.50 3.24
N LYS A 317 -17.26 -7.11 4.21
CA LYS A 317 -18.60 -7.71 4.02
C LYS A 317 -19.69 -6.72 3.62
N GLY A 318 -19.51 -5.44 3.96
CA GLY A 318 -20.42 -4.36 3.59
C GLY A 318 -20.29 -3.89 2.14
N THR A 319 -19.33 -4.42 1.38
CA THR A 319 -19.04 -4.01 0.01
C THR A 319 -19.54 -5.05 -1.01
N ALA A 320 -19.54 -4.68 -2.29
CA ALA A 320 -19.86 -5.62 -3.37
C ALA A 320 -18.83 -6.77 -3.52
N LEU A 321 -17.64 -6.63 -2.94
CA LEU A 321 -16.58 -7.64 -2.97
C LEU A 321 -16.79 -8.70 -1.89
N ALA A 322 -17.27 -8.29 -0.71
CA ALA A 322 -17.53 -9.16 0.44
C ALA A 322 -16.35 -10.10 0.77
N ILE A 323 -15.12 -9.57 0.72
CA ILE A 323 -13.90 -10.33 0.97
C ILE A 323 -13.70 -10.46 2.49
N ASP A 324 -13.51 -11.70 2.95
CA ASP A 324 -13.09 -11.96 4.33
C ASP A 324 -11.62 -11.58 4.55
N ARG A 325 -11.27 -11.17 5.77
CA ARG A 325 -9.90 -10.76 6.13
C ARG A 325 -8.86 -11.83 5.79
N GLY A 326 -9.11 -13.10 6.12
CA GLY A 326 -8.17 -14.20 5.85
C GLY A 326 -6.75 -13.89 6.36
N MET A 327 -5.75 -14.01 5.48
CA MET A 327 -4.36 -13.65 5.78
C MET A 327 -4.18 -12.17 6.19
N ASN A 328 -5.08 -11.29 5.78
CA ASN A 328 -5.08 -9.88 6.11
C ASN A 328 -5.70 -9.55 7.46
N ALA A 329 -6.14 -10.55 8.24
CA ALA A 329 -6.46 -10.35 9.65
C ALA A 329 -5.20 -9.96 10.43
N LEU A 330 -5.38 -9.29 11.58
CA LEU A 330 -4.30 -9.08 12.53
C LEU A 330 -3.67 -10.42 12.94
N TRP A 331 -2.38 -10.39 13.25
CA TRP A 331 -1.64 -11.55 13.75
C TRP A 331 -2.27 -12.17 15.01
N THR A 332 -2.87 -11.36 15.87
CA THR A 332 -3.63 -11.79 17.06
C THR A 332 -4.97 -12.48 16.73
N ASN A 333 -5.44 -12.35 15.48
CA ASN A 333 -6.70 -12.90 14.98
C ASN A 333 -6.47 -13.96 13.88
N GLY A 334 -5.31 -14.61 13.87
CA GLY A 334 -4.99 -15.72 12.96
C GLY A 334 -4.57 -15.31 11.55
N GLY A 335 -4.41 -14.01 11.27
CA GLY A 335 -3.81 -13.52 10.04
C GLY A 335 -2.30 -13.27 10.18
N ILE A 336 -1.73 -12.51 9.25
CA ILE A 336 -0.30 -12.20 9.22
C ILE A 336 -0.02 -10.70 9.09
N GLN A 337 -1.04 -9.84 9.27
CA GLN A 337 -0.80 -8.42 9.45
C GLN A 337 -0.20 -8.17 10.83
N TYR A 338 1.11 -7.91 10.85
CA TYR A 338 1.92 -7.70 12.03
C TYR A 338 2.70 -6.40 11.89
N ALA A 339 2.57 -5.51 12.86
CA ALA A 339 3.31 -4.25 12.88
C ALA A 339 4.39 -4.27 13.96
N PRO A 340 5.62 -3.81 13.66
CA PRO A 340 6.56 -3.40 14.68
C PRO A 340 5.94 -2.33 15.61
N PRO A 341 6.30 -2.33 16.90
CA PRO A 341 5.75 -1.38 17.87
C PRO A 341 6.29 0.04 17.62
N VAL A 342 5.44 1.04 17.81
CA VAL A 342 5.87 2.44 17.94
C VAL A 342 6.37 2.65 19.37
N ARG A 343 7.69 2.77 19.57
CA ARG A 343 8.33 2.70 20.89
C ARG A 343 9.57 3.56 20.99
#